data_AF-A0A3D0FMM0-F1
#
_entry.id   AF-A0A3D0FMM0-F1
#
_cell.length_a   1.000
_cell.length_b   1.000
_cell.length_c   1.000
_cell.angle_alpha   90.00
_cell.angle_beta   90.00
_cell.angle_gamma   90.00
#
_symmetry.space_group_name_H-M   'P 1'
#
loop_
_entity.id
_entity.type
_entity.pdbx_description
1 polymer ?
#
loop_
_entity_poly.entity_id
_entity_poly.type
_entity_poly.pdbx_seq_one_letter_code
_entity_poly.pdbx_strand_id
1 'polypeptide(L)'
;MKTIKYFAFAAIVAVTSVVGFTSCKDGAADEPKKDNQQIDNGYNGETVKTQFLISIAENVSSTRNRMPAATIQDGGTRAEFRGMDSIVLIPFSDGTYAARNGRNIVLSAIAAADGTNAGKMNAKNSVFYEDVAIPLGTNHFLFYGKAIDNTADAVITSDADMHKFGFVESSKLRDPSIATASNYNPADISFKLKSIYSTASSPAKSTEIATLLTNIANAADGTASWTAEATSNAALYALHNGFITLTASSSYSVQRTLQDLYNTLKRYQLTQVTPDAAANAVIAAIEVGATVTGSAIPYTLALKDDYAGYPANVNLPDGAAKVEWDSANQRFNVAVNTVGDITVSSFNQYTYPASLQYYGESDIKTSPDSKKEFYDGVNTWAQILSQYENDDATVNQSTKSVALKSDINYAVGQFKVNVKHAAALKDQKGHAYNIPAEGIVWTGVLIGGQKIVDYKFEQKSAETATYVIYDNDLNGNTGGEVKLETANVKSNSTLVFGTKDNTDKNDQIYFALEFINKGADFYGKDGKLIPAGGKYYLVGSLKADGSEANHPANYNIFYKDFRTVANVTLSENTSLANAYNVIPDLRSQGLELGFSVDLVWQDGLSFDVNL
;
A
#
# COMPACT_ATOMS: atom_id res chain seq x y z
N MET A 1 48.91 8.22 4.04
CA MET A 1 47.81 7.34 4.50
C MET A 1 47.94 7.15 6.00
N LYS A 2 46.82 6.98 6.73
CA LYS A 2 46.71 6.64 8.16
C LYS A 2 47.63 7.40 9.15
N THR A 3 47.05 8.36 9.86
CA THR A 3 47.58 8.85 11.14
C THR A 3 46.43 8.99 12.13
N ILE A 4 46.42 8.18 13.20
CA ILE A 4 45.46 8.29 14.29
C ILE A 4 46.01 9.29 15.32
N LYS A 5 45.17 10.18 15.85
CA LYS A 5 45.47 11.01 17.03
C LYS A 5 44.24 11.10 17.93
N TYR A 6 44.46 10.89 19.22
CA TYR A 6 43.56 11.15 20.35
C TYR A 6 44.30 12.06 21.35
N PHE A 7 43.62 12.48 22.44
CA PHE A 7 44.05 13.46 23.46
C PHE A 7 44.00 14.94 22.99
N ALA A 8 43.60 15.94 23.81
CA ALA A 8 43.02 15.91 25.16
C ALA A 8 42.40 17.27 25.59
N PHE A 9 41.87 17.27 26.82
CA PHE A 9 41.49 18.40 27.73
C PHE A 9 40.10 19.03 27.54
N ALA A 10 39.45 19.63 28.56
CA ALA A 10 39.22 19.32 29.99
C ALA A 10 38.80 20.62 30.75
N ALA A 11 38.04 20.48 31.85
CA ALA A 11 37.58 21.56 32.74
C ALA A 11 36.58 22.56 32.06
N ILE A 12 35.77 23.35 32.77
CA ILE A 12 35.74 23.70 34.21
C ILE A 12 34.35 23.39 34.82
N VAL A 13 34.33 22.98 36.09
CA VAL A 13 33.14 22.98 36.96
C VAL A 13 33.20 24.21 37.86
N ALA A 14 32.11 24.97 37.94
CA ALA A 14 31.95 26.07 38.90
C ALA A 14 30.66 25.84 39.72
N VAL A 15 30.79 25.74 41.04
CA VAL A 15 29.68 25.57 41.99
C VAL A 15 29.66 26.78 42.91
N THR A 16 28.56 27.53 42.93
CA THR A 16 28.38 28.69 43.82
C THR A 16 26.94 28.81 44.35
N SER A 17 26.83 28.91 45.68
CA SER A 17 25.74 29.55 46.45
C SER A 17 24.29 29.13 46.23
N VAL A 18 23.91 28.09 46.97
CA VAL A 18 22.64 27.92 47.73
C VAL A 18 21.75 29.17 47.89
N VAL A 19 20.52 29.08 47.37
CA VAL A 19 19.23 29.50 47.99
C VAL A 19 18.10 28.80 47.20
N GLY A 20 17.03 28.27 47.79
CA GLY A 20 16.72 28.06 49.21
C GLY A 20 15.37 27.37 49.38
N PHE A 21 15.30 26.05 49.22
CA PHE A 21 14.05 25.29 49.37
C PHE A 21 13.64 25.12 50.84
N THR A 22 12.43 25.55 51.19
CA THR A 22 11.71 25.08 52.38
C THR A 22 10.79 23.92 52.01
N SER A 23 10.77 22.90 52.86
CA SER A 23 10.05 21.65 52.61
C SER A 23 8.58 21.70 53.02
N CYS A 24 7.74 20.98 52.29
CA CYS A 24 6.87 19.98 52.93
C CYS A 24 7.17 18.62 52.29
N LYS A 25 7.12 17.58 53.11
CA LYS A 25 7.44 16.21 52.74
C LYS A 25 6.24 15.32 53.08
N ASP A 26 6.28 14.13 52.50
CA ASP A 26 5.46 12.93 52.77
C ASP A 26 4.28 12.72 51.80
N GLY A 27 4.21 11.58 51.09
CA GLY A 27 5.20 10.50 51.11
C GLY A 27 4.90 9.34 50.15
N ALA A 28 5.50 8.18 50.47
CA ALA A 28 5.60 6.98 49.64
C ALA A 28 6.44 7.16 48.36
N ALA A 29 7.06 6.07 47.91
CA ALA A 29 7.98 6.05 46.78
C ALA A 29 7.56 4.97 45.77
N ASP A 30 7.78 5.27 44.50
CA ASP A 30 8.25 4.28 43.52
C ASP A 30 9.27 4.98 42.61
N GLU A 31 10.27 4.26 42.11
CA GLU A 31 11.32 4.86 41.28
C GLU A 31 10.88 4.94 39.81
N PRO A 32 10.81 6.13 39.18
CA PRO A 32 10.56 6.22 37.75
C PRO A 32 11.75 5.61 37.01
N LYS A 33 11.52 4.46 36.36
CA LYS A 33 12.50 3.83 35.47
C LYS A 33 12.94 4.83 34.41
N LYS A 34 14.24 4.85 34.12
CA LYS A 34 14.83 5.70 33.09
C LYS A 34 14.27 5.32 31.72
N ASP A 35 13.35 6.14 31.21
CA ASP A 35 13.09 6.22 29.77
C ASP A 35 13.82 7.45 29.18
N ASN A 36 14.19 7.35 27.91
CA ASN A 36 15.29 8.12 27.34
C ASN A 36 14.86 9.49 26.77
N GLN A 37 13.98 10.20 27.48
CA GLN A 37 13.57 11.55 27.09
C GLN A 37 14.67 12.57 27.42
N GLN A 38 15.13 13.28 26.39
CA GLN A 38 16.06 14.40 26.53
C GLN A 38 15.31 15.62 27.09
N ILE A 39 15.17 15.69 28.42
CA ILE A 39 14.54 16.84 29.10
C ILE A 39 15.41 18.09 28.89
N ASP A 40 14.91 18.98 28.04
CA ASP A 40 15.53 20.27 27.72
C ASP A 40 15.31 21.24 28.90
N ASN A 41 16.32 21.42 29.75
CA ASN A 41 16.28 22.30 30.93
C ASN A 41 16.41 23.81 30.57
N GLY A 42 16.00 24.20 29.36
CA GLY A 42 16.03 25.58 28.87
C GLY A 42 14.77 26.39 29.20
N TYR A 43 14.58 26.79 30.47
CA TYR A 43 13.52 27.75 30.83
C TYR A 43 13.88 29.17 30.34
N ASN A 44 13.49 29.49 29.11
CA ASN A 44 13.73 30.80 28.48
C ASN A 44 12.49 31.71 28.42
N GLY A 45 11.38 31.33 29.06
CA GLY A 45 10.17 32.17 29.18
C GLY A 45 9.26 32.22 27.94
N GLU A 46 9.61 31.53 26.86
CA GLU A 46 8.88 31.53 25.58
C GLU A 46 7.78 30.46 25.49
N THR A 47 7.69 29.55 26.48
CA THR A 47 6.72 28.46 26.54
C THR A 47 6.01 28.41 27.88
N VAL A 48 4.80 27.85 27.90
CA VAL A 48 4.05 27.50 29.11
C VAL A 48 3.79 26.00 29.14
N LYS A 49 3.94 25.37 30.32
CA LYS A 49 3.46 24.01 30.55
C LYS A 49 1.95 24.04 30.76
N THR A 50 1.23 23.26 29.98
CA THR A 50 -0.23 23.26 29.92
C THR A 50 -0.76 21.83 29.78
N GLN A 51 -2.04 21.67 30.08
CA GLN A 51 -2.80 20.47 29.73
C GLN A 51 -3.24 20.58 28.26
N PHE A 52 -2.97 19.57 27.45
CA PHE A 52 -3.32 19.56 26.02
C PHE A 52 -4.25 18.39 25.66
N LEU A 53 -5.13 18.62 24.68
CA LEU A 53 -6.33 17.81 24.48
C LEU A 53 -6.71 17.63 23.03
N ILE A 54 -7.07 16.39 22.70
CA ILE A 54 -7.40 15.91 21.36
C ILE A 54 -8.73 15.16 21.43
N SER A 55 -9.59 15.38 20.43
CA SER A 55 -10.71 14.51 20.10
C SER A 55 -10.50 13.86 18.75
N ILE A 56 -10.96 12.63 18.61
CA ILE A 56 -10.88 11.82 17.40
C ILE A 56 -12.32 11.41 17.08
N ALA A 57 -12.77 11.54 15.83
CA ALA A 57 -14.19 11.42 15.51
C ALA A 57 -14.85 10.11 16.00
N GLU A 58 -16.12 10.16 16.42
CA GLU A 58 -16.93 8.95 16.66
C GLU A 58 -17.35 8.33 15.31
N ASN A 59 -16.67 7.24 14.91
CA ASN A 59 -17.10 6.44 13.75
C ASN A 59 -18.54 5.93 13.91
N VAL A 60 -19.41 6.29 12.97
CA VAL A 60 -20.78 5.75 12.85
C VAL A 60 -20.79 4.43 12.10
N SER A 61 -21.48 3.43 12.65
CA SER A 61 -21.43 2.04 12.18
C SER A 61 -22.33 1.75 10.97
N SER A 62 -21.84 0.97 9.99
CA SER A 62 -22.23 -0.45 9.93
C SER A 62 -21.58 -1.30 8.80
N THR A 63 -21.26 -2.54 9.19
CA THR A 63 -21.13 -3.76 8.35
C THR A 63 -20.00 -3.94 7.31
N ARG A 64 -19.19 -4.96 7.62
CA ARG A 64 -18.46 -5.88 6.70
C ARG A 64 -17.30 -5.29 5.91
N ASN A 65 -16.15 -5.15 6.56
CA ASN A 65 -14.84 -5.11 5.92
C ASN A 65 -13.90 -6.18 6.52
N ARG A 66 -12.98 -6.67 5.69
CA ARG A 66 -11.57 -6.93 6.06
C ARG A 66 -10.67 -6.50 4.85
N MET A 67 -9.35 -6.22 4.83
CA MET A 67 -8.28 -6.00 5.84
C MET A 67 -8.72 -5.96 7.29
N PRO A 68 -8.03 -6.66 8.22
CA PRO A 68 -8.57 -7.01 9.54
C PRO A 68 -9.39 -5.88 10.18
N ALA A 69 -10.62 -6.17 10.64
CA ALA A 69 -11.52 -5.13 11.14
C ALA A 69 -10.89 -4.23 12.22
N ALA A 70 -9.97 -4.77 13.02
CA ALA A 70 -9.10 -4.01 13.93
C ALA A 70 -8.17 -3.02 13.19
N THR A 71 -7.47 -3.42 12.12
CA THR A 71 -6.56 -2.58 11.30
C THR A 71 -7.22 -1.28 10.80
N ILE A 72 -8.52 -1.33 10.49
CA ILE A 72 -9.29 -0.20 9.91
C ILE A 72 -10.42 0.30 10.81
N GLN A 73 -10.51 -0.23 12.04
CA GLN A 73 -11.49 0.17 13.07
C GLN A 73 -12.97 -0.07 12.70
N ASP A 74 -13.29 -1.00 11.77
CA ASP A 74 -14.67 -1.26 11.30
C ASP A 74 -15.40 -2.33 12.16
N GLY A 75 -15.50 -2.06 13.47
CA GLY A 75 -15.93 -2.99 14.52
C GLY A 75 -17.43 -2.97 14.86
N GLY A 76 -18.30 -3.53 14.02
CA GLY A 76 -19.71 -3.74 14.38
C GLY A 76 -20.46 -2.43 14.71
N THR A 77 -21.07 -2.31 15.89
CA THR A 77 -21.84 -1.12 16.32
C THR A 77 -20.99 0.03 16.89
N ARG A 78 -19.68 -0.17 17.08
CA ARG A 78 -18.77 0.90 17.54
C ARG A 78 -17.32 0.54 17.18
N ALA A 79 -16.67 1.40 16.40
CA ALA A 79 -15.29 1.22 15.97
C ALA A 79 -14.32 0.91 17.13
N GLU A 80 -13.47 -0.11 16.94
CA GLU A 80 -12.37 -0.42 17.86
C GLU A 80 -11.17 0.46 17.50
N PHE A 81 -10.96 1.53 18.28
CA PHE A 81 -9.80 2.41 18.10
C PHE A 81 -8.49 1.67 18.41
N ARG A 82 -7.58 1.60 17.42
CA ARG A 82 -6.28 0.90 17.49
C ARG A 82 -5.29 1.48 18.50
N GLY A 83 -5.57 2.66 19.04
CA GLY A 83 -4.51 3.54 19.51
C GLY A 83 -3.85 4.31 18.37
N MET A 84 -3.00 5.27 18.74
CA MET A 84 -2.30 6.15 17.80
C MET A 84 -0.89 6.41 18.34
N ASP A 85 0.14 6.24 17.51
CA ASP A 85 1.52 6.61 17.86
C ASP A 85 2.08 7.64 16.86
N SER A 86 3.37 7.97 17.01
CA SER A 86 4.06 8.92 16.13
C SER A 86 3.40 10.31 16.10
N ILE A 87 2.70 10.70 17.16
CA ILE A 87 1.90 11.93 17.25
C ILE A 87 2.81 13.17 17.17
N VAL A 88 2.47 14.11 16.28
CA VAL A 88 3.15 15.40 16.09
C VAL A 88 2.12 16.52 16.04
N LEU A 89 2.36 17.56 16.84
CA LEU A 89 1.72 18.87 16.72
C LEU A 89 2.74 19.87 16.14
N ILE A 90 2.29 20.73 15.23
CA ILE A 90 3.08 21.83 14.70
C ILE A 90 2.37 23.14 15.09
N PRO A 91 2.90 23.94 16.05
CA PRO A 91 2.27 25.18 16.51
C PRO A 91 2.46 26.34 15.52
N PHE A 92 1.42 27.16 15.39
CA PHE A 92 1.41 28.42 14.63
C PHE A 92 0.75 29.55 15.42
N SER A 93 1.10 30.79 15.10
CA SER A 93 0.42 31.99 15.61
C SER A 93 -0.70 32.51 14.70
N ASP A 94 -0.96 31.83 13.59
CA ASP A 94 -2.17 31.98 12.77
C ASP A 94 -2.44 30.71 11.94
N GLY A 95 -3.69 30.55 11.48
CA GLY A 95 -4.11 29.48 10.57
C GLY A 95 -3.71 29.69 9.10
N THR A 96 -2.83 30.66 8.78
CA THR A 96 -2.29 30.81 7.41
C THR A 96 -1.02 29.98 7.19
N TYR A 97 -0.48 29.40 8.27
CA TYR A 97 0.76 28.63 8.32
C TYR A 97 2.04 29.41 7.95
N ALA A 98 1.94 30.73 7.72
CA ALA A 98 3.09 31.58 7.44
C ALA A 98 3.94 31.84 8.68
N ALA A 99 3.33 31.87 9.87
CA ALA A 99 4.00 32.14 11.14
C ALA A 99 4.04 30.89 12.04
N ARG A 100 5.01 30.00 11.77
CA ARG A 100 5.33 28.86 12.65
C ARG A 100 5.80 29.37 14.01
N ASN A 101 5.16 28.92 15.08
CA ASN A 101 5.45 29.39 16.43
C ASN A 101 6.23 28.33 17.25
N GLY A 102 7.52 28.16 16.96
CA GLY A 102 8.42 27.30 17.73
C GLY A 102 8.63 25.88 17.18
N ARG A 103 9.02 24.96 18.06
CA ARG A 103 9.39 23.57 17.70
C ARG A 103 8.16 22.67 17.52
N ASN A 104 8.28 21.58 16.77
CA ASN A 104 7.26 20.53 16.74
C ASN A 104 7.15 19.89 18.13
N ILE A 105 5.92 19.70 18.63
CA ILE A 105 5.66 19.00 19.89
C ILE A 105 5.36 17.54 19.56
N VAL A 106 6.07 16.61 20.19
CA VAL A 106 5.82 15.17 20.06
C VAL A 106 5.12 14.69 21.33
N LEU A 107 4.01 13.98 21.16
CA LEU A 107 3.26 13.38 22.27
C LEU A 107 3.49 11.87 22.31
N SER A 108 3.35 11.28 23.51
CA SER A 108 3.36 9.82 23.69
C SER A 108 2.16 9.17 23.01
N ALA A 109 2.33 7.93 22.57
CA ALA A 109 1.26 7.14 21.97
C ALA A 109 -0.01 7.05 22.85
N ILE A 110 -1.17 7.06 22.19
CA ILE A 110 -2.48 6.77 22.77
C ILE A 110 -2.70 5.26 22.65
N ALA A 111 -3.04 4.59 23.75
CA ALA A 111 -3.34 3.17 23.73
C ALA A 111 -4.65 2.83 22.97
N ALA A 112 -4.78 1.58 22.53
CA ALA A 112 -6.07 1.00 22.16
C ALA A 112 -7.05 1.06 23.35
N ALA A 113 -8.36 1.09 23.06
CA ALA A 113 -9.36 1.55 24.01
C ALA A 113 -9.74 0.53 25.12
N ASP A 114 -9.00 0.51 26.25
CA ASP A 114 -9.47 -0.09 27.51
C ASP A 114 -9.11 0.69 28.81
N GLY A 115 -10.07 1.42 29.39
CA GLY A 115 -9.98 1.91 30.78
C GLY A 115 -9.30 3.28 30.99
N THR A 116 -9.09 3.62 32.26
CA THR A 116 -9.24 5.00 32.79
C THR A 116 -7.93 5.66 33.27
N ASN A 117 -6.89 5.67 32.44
CA ASN A 117 -5.59 6.29 32.78
C ASN A 117 -5.16 7.32 31.72
N ALA A 118 -4.21 8.20 32.08
CA ALA A 118 -3.61 9.16 31.15
C ALA A 118 -3.04 8.45 29.89
N GLY A 119 -3.18 9.08 28.72
CA GLY A 119 -2.82 8.47 27.44
C GLY A 119 -3.77 7.37 26.94
N LYS A 120 -4.94 7.16 27.57
CA LYS A 120 -6.02 6.32 27.04
C LYS A 120 -7.18 7.16 26.49
N MET A 121 -7.83 6.63 25.46
CA MET A 121 -9.05 7.17 24.88
C MET A 121 -10.24 6.93 25.82
N ASN A 122 -10.97 8.00 26.19
CA ASN A 122 -12.17 7.86 27.00
C ASN A 122 -13.36 7.32 26.18
N ALA A 123 -14.49 7.04 26.85
CA ALA A 123 -15.68 6.45 26.22
C ALA A 123 -16.35 7.33 25.13
N LYS A 124 -15.83 8.54 24.90
CA LYS A 124 -16.24 9.54 23.90
C LYS A 124 -15.05 10.08 23.09
N ASN A 125 -14.10 9.19 22.80
CA ASN A 125 -13.01 9.36 21.82
C ASN A 125 -12.04 10.55 22.05
N SER A 126 -11.94 11.06 23.28
CA SER A 126 -11.01 12.15 23.63
C SER A 126 -9.86 11.68 24.54
N VAL A 127 -8.73 12.39 24.48
CA VAL A 127 -7.50 12.10 25.25
C VAL A 127 -6.90 13.38 25.81
N PHE A 128 -6.51 13.31 27.08
CA PHE A 128 -5.92 14.38 27.89
C PHE A 128 -4.44 14.11 28.19
N TYR A 129 -3.59 15.12 27.97
CA TYR A 129 -2.15 15.12 28.26
C TYR A 129 -1.81 16.19 29.31
N GLU A 130 -0.87 15.87 30.20
CA GLU A 130 -0.36 16.80 31.23
C GLU A 130 1.05 17.31 30.88
N ASP A 131 1.43 18.46 31.44
CA ASP A 131 2.77 19.05 31.34
C ASP A 131 3.31 19.35 29.92
N VAL A 132 2.42 19.46 28.93
CA VAL A 132 2.75 19.77 27.53
C VAL A 132 3.23 21.22 27.41
N ALA A 133 4.49 21.40 27.03
CA ALA A 133 5.09 22.71 26.81
C ALA A 133 4.66 23.29 25.46
N ILE A 134 3.78 24.29 25.48
CA ILE A 134 3.29 24.98 24.28
C ILE A 134 3.90 26.39 24.21
N PRO A 135 4.43 26.82 23.05
CA PRO A 135 4.92 28.18 22.84
C PRO A 135 3.84 29.26 23.06
N LEU A 136 4.22 30.34 23.74
CA LEU A 136 3.41 31.55 23.87
C LEU A 136 3.14 32.14 22.47
N GLY A 137 1.93 32.64 22.23
CA GLY A 137 1.53 33.12 20.91
C GLY A 137 0.88 32.07 20.00
N THR A 138 0.83 30.80 20.41
CA THR A 138 0.16 29.74 19.64
C THR A 138 -1.36 29.91 19.68
N ASN A 139 -2.03 29.83 18.53
CA ASN A 139 -3.50 29.77 18.43
C ASN A 139 -4.00 28.63 17.50
N HIS A 140 -3.12 28.04 16.70
CA HIS A 140 -3.48 27.04 15.70
C HIS A 140 -2.46 25.89 15.68
N PHE A 141 -2.93 24.68 15.37
CA PHE A 141 -2.10 23.48 15.20
C PHE A 141 -2.40 22.73 13.90
N LEU A 142 -1.34 22.27 13.23
CA LEU A 142 -1.41 21.08 12.39
C LEU A 142 -1.15 19.84 13.24
N PHE A 143 -2.02 18.83 13.11
CA PHE A 143 -1.94 17.55 13.80
C PHE A 143 -1.60 16.40 12.85
N TYR A 144 -0.73 15.49 13.30
CA TYR A 144 -0.40 14.25 12.60
C TYR A 144 -0.27 13.10 13.59
N GLY A 145 -0.65 11.88 13.17
CA GLY A 145 -0.34 10.63 13.86
C GLY A 145 -0.59 9.42 12.96
N LYS A 146 -0.11 8.24 13.35
CA LYS A 146 -0.50 6.97 12.71
C LYS A 146 -1.20 6.06 13.71
N ALA A 147 -2.00 5.11 13.26
CA ALA A 147 -2.48 4.05 14.13
C ALA A 147 -1.32 3.13 14.57
N ILE A 148 -1.42 2.56 15.77
CA ILE A 148 -0.44 1.58 16.26
C ILE A 148 -0.52 0.32 15.38
N ASP A 149 0.62 -0.16 14.88
CA ASP A 149 0.74 -1.34 14.02
C ASP A 149 0.67 -2.65 14.83
N ASN A 150 1.82 -3.25 15.18
CA ASN A 150 1.88 -4.34 16.18
C ASN A 150 2.17 -3.81 17.60
N THR A 151 2.99 -2.76 17.71
CA THR A 151 3.48 -2.19 18.98
C THR A 151 3.67 -0.69 18.81
N ALA A 152 3.32 0.11 19.81
CA ALA A 152 3.48 1.57 19.78
C ALA A 152 4.95 1.98 19.56
N ASP A 153 5.14 3.00 18.71
CA ASP A 153 6.44 3.60 18.36
C ASP A 153 7.47 2.61 17.73
N ALA A 154 7.03 1.38 17.41
CA ALA A 154 7.81 0.41 16.67
C ALA A 154 7.66 0.62 15.15
N VAL A 155 8.77 0.54 14.42
CA VAL A 155 8.78 0.54 12.95
C VAL A 155 8.63 -0.91 12.47
N ILE A 156 7.55 -1.20 11.75
CA ILE A 156 7.40 -2.49 11.07
C ILE A 156 8.41 -2.62 9.93
N THR A 157 8.97 -3.82 9.76
CA THR A 157 10.02 -4.11 8.77
C THR A 157 9.80 -5.40 8.00
N SER A 158 8.80 -6.21 8.37
CA SER A 158 8.42 -7.42 7.64
C SER A 158 7.47 -7.10 6.49
N ASP A 159 7.62 -7.84 5.40
CA ASP A 159 6.73 -7.76 4.23
C ASP A 159 5.25 -7.99 4.61
N ALA A 160 5.00 -9.01 5.42
CA ALA A 160 3.66 -9.37 5.85
C ALA A 160 3.00 -8.27 6.70
N ASP A 161 3.76 -7.63 7.61
CA ASP A 161 3.24 -6.48 8.37
C ASP A 161 2.98 -5.27 7.46
N MET A 162 3.84 -5.01 6.48
CA MET A 162 3.67 -3.89 5.56
C MET A 162 2.48 -4.08 4.60
N HIS A 163 2.16 -5.31 4.17
CA HIS A 163 0.91 -5.60 3.48
C HIS A 163 -0.30 -5.47 4.42
N LYS A 164 -0.25 -6.06 5.62
CA LYS A 164 -1.36 -6.12 6.60
C LYS A 164 -1.75 -4.78 7.23
N PHE A 165 -0.79 -3.88 7.44
CA PHE A 165 -1.02 -2.58 8.09
C PHE A 165 -0.83 -1.38 7.15
N GLY A 166 -0.26 -1.59 5.96
CA GLY A 166 0.21 -0.53 5.07
C GLY A 166 1.52 0.12 5.55
N PHE A 167 2.12 0.98 4.73
CA PHE A 167 3.27 1.79 5.12
C PHE A 167 3.35 3.12 4.37
N VAL A 168 3.33 4.23 5.13
CA VAL A 168 3.56 5.59 4.64
C VAL A 168 4.93 6.10 5.09
N GLU A 169 5.73 6.60 4.15
CA GLU A 169 6.99 7.30 4.42
C GLU A 169 6.73 8.82 4.45
N SER A 170 6.96 9.47 5.59
CA SER A 170 6.89 10.93 5.74
C SER A 170 8.25 11.60 5.48
N SER A 171 8.27 12.62 4.63
CA SER A 171 9.40 13.55 4.48
C SER A 171 9.22 14.76 5.40
N LYS A 172 10.32 15.25 6.00
CA LYS A 172 10.43 16.50 6.80
C LYS A 172 9.49 16.70 8.01
N LEU A 173 8.54 15.80 8.30
CA LEU A 173 7.63 15.89 9.47
C LEU A 173 8.37 15.68 10.81
N ARG A 174 9.28 14.71 10.86
CA ARG A 174 10.06 14.31 12.05
C ARG A 174 11.57 14.51 11.87
N ASP A 175 11.99 15.35 10.91
CA ASP A 175 13.39 15.67 10.67
C ASP A 175 13.94 16.59 11.79
N PRO A 176 14.91 16.15 12.61
CA PRO A 176 15.41 16.94 13.74
C PRO A 176 16.17 18.20 13.33
N SER A 177 16.67 18.28 12.08
CA SER A 177 17.32 19.48 11.55
C SER A 177 16.32 20.58 11.16
N ILE A 178 15.05 20.22 11.00
CA ILE A 178 13.96 21.10 10.55
C ILE A 178 12.96 21.36 11.69
N ALA A 179 12.78 20.40 12.61
CA ALA A 179 11.96 20.53 13.81
C ALA A 179 12.35 21.74 14.68
N THR A 180 13.57 22.27 14.54
CA THR A 180 14.11 23.45 15.24
C THR A 180 14.20 24.73 14.41
N ALA A 181 13.91 24.69 13.10
CA ALA A 181 14.16 25.79 12.17
C ALA A 181 13.03 26.84 12.13
N SER A 182 13.36 28.12 12.32
CA SER A 182 12.42 29.25 12.22
C SER A 182 11.76 29.41 10.84
N ASN A 183 12.38 28.87 9.79
CA ASN A 183 11.98 29.08 8.39
C ASN A 183 11.26 27.85 7.79
N TYR A 184 10.70 26.96 8.63
CA TYR A 184 9.98 25.78 8.18
C TYR A 184 8.58 26.12 7.67
N ASN A 185 8.34 25.84 6.39
CA ASN A 185 7.06 25.96 5.72
C ASN A 185 6.42 24.56 5.61
N PRO A 186 5.16 24.32 6.02
CA PRO A 186 4.54 23.00 5.90
C PRO A 186 4.55 22.37 4.51
N ALA A 187 4.60 23.15 3.41
CA ALA A 187 4.68 22.64 2.04
C ALA A 187 5.92 21.75 1.76
N ASP A 188 6.93 21.81 2.63
CA ASP A 188 8.12 20.96 2.64
C ASP A 188 7.79 19.52 3.11
N ILE A 189 6.74 19.33 3.92
CA ILE A 189 6.23 18.02 4.32
C ILE A 189 5.61 17.32 3.09
N SER A 190 5.78 16.00 3.03
CA SER A 190 5.10 15.16 2.05
C SER A 190 5.05 13.71 2.52
N PHE A 191 4.06 12.97 2.05
CA PHE A 191 3.87 11.56 2.36
C PHE A 191 3.83 10.75 1.08
N LYS A 192 4.52 9.61 1.06
CA LYS A 192 4.56 8.68 -0.07
C LYS A 192 4.36 7.24 0.41
N LEU A 193 3.77 6.42 -0.45
CA LEU A 193 3.63 4.99 -0.18
C LEU A 193 4.99 4.31 -0.26
N LYS A 194 5.21 3.30 0.57
CA LYS A 194 6.46 2.54 0.58
C LYS A 194 6.56 1.63 -0.65
N SER A 195 7.58 1.82 -1.47
CA SER A 195 7.91 0.88 -2.56
C SER A 195 8.22 -0.51 -2.00
N ILE A 196 7.61 -1.55 -2.57
CA ILE A 196 7.88 -2.96 -2.23
C ILE A 196 9.32 -3.31 -2.61
N TYR A 197 9.66 -3.04 -3.87
CA TYR A 197 11.02 -3.13 -4.37
C TYR A 197 11.66 -1.74 -4.43
N SER A 198 12.83 -1.54 -3.82
CA SER A 198 13.39 -0.20 -3.61
C SER A 198 14.09 0.40 -4.83
N THR A 199 14.42 -0.39 -5.84
CA THR A 199 15.23 0.03 -7.00
C THR A 199 14.46 0.02 -8.32
N ALA A 200 14.86 0.89 -9.25
CA ALA A 200 14.26 0.99 -10.57
C ALA A 200 14.67 -0.14 -11.56
N SER A 201 15.79 -0.81 -11.27
CA SER A 201 16.41 -1.85 -12.10
C SER A 201 15.70 -3.21 -12.00
N SER A 202 15.81 -4.04 -13.05
CA SER A 202 15.28 -5.40 -13.07
C SER A 202 15.87 -6.29 -11.95
N PRO A 203 15.06 -7.04 -11.18
CA PRO A 203 15.56 -7.96 -10.16
C PRO A 203 16.38 -9.11 -10.77
N ALA A 204 17.44 -9.58 -10.10
CA ALA A 204 18.42 -10.54 -10.63
C ALA A 204 17.80 -11.76 -11.34
N LYS A 205 16.86 -12.46 -10.68
CA LYS A 205 16.16 -13.64 -11.23
C LYS A 205 15.45 -13.38 -12.56
N SER A 206 14.93 -12.17 -12.79
CA SER A 206 14.29 -11.83 -14.08
C SER A 206 15.31 -11.82 -15.22
N THR A 207 16.52 -11.30 -14.97
CA THR A 207 17.63 -11.27 -15.92
C THR A 207 18.19 -12.67 -16.17
N GLU A 208 18.22 -13.51 -15.13
CA GLU A 208 18.63 -14.92 -15.21
C GLU A 208 17.60 -15.73 -16.03
N ILE A 209 16.30 -15.53 -15.80
CA ILE A 209 15.21 -16.09 -16.63
C ILE A 209 15.32 -15.64 -18.09
N ALA A 210 15.53 -14.35 -18.35
CA ALA A 210 15.69 -13.83 -19.71
C ALA A 210 16.93 -14.41 -20.41
N THR A 211 18.02 -14.62 -19.67
CA THR A 211 19.23 -15.28 -20.18
C THR A 211 18.96 -16.76 -20.49
N LEU A 212 18.27 -17.49 -19.62
CA LEU A 212 17.86 -18.88 -19.85
C LEU A 212 16.98 -19.00 -21.11
N LEU A 213 15.95 -18.18 -21.24
CA LEU A 213 15.06 -18.19 -22.40
C LEU A 213 15.80 -17.80 -23.69
N THR A 214 16.77 -16.89 -23.61
CA THR A 214 17.67 -16.53 -24.73
C THR A 214 18.51 -17.73 -25.19
N ASN A 215 19.08 -18.47 -24.24
CA ASN A 215 19.89 -19.65 -24.53
C ASN A 215 19.05 -20.79 -25.13
N ILE A 216 17.77 -20.89 -24.76
CA ILE A 216 16.81 -21.85 -25.35
C ILE A 216 16.43 -21.43 -26.77
N ALA A 217 16.08 -20.15 -27.01
CA ALA A 217 15.76 -19.65 -28.35
C ALA A 217 16.93 -19.83 -29.33
N ASN A 218 18.15 -19.52 -28.90
CA ASN A 218 19.35 -19.61 -29.73
C ASN A 218 20.04 -20.99 -29.68
N ALA A 219 19.39 -22.03 -29.16
CA ALA A 219 19.96 -23.38 -29.09
C ALA A 219 20.12 -24.02 -30.47
N ALA A 220 21.34 -24.48 -30.77
CA ALA A 220 21.72 -25.12 -32.03
C ALA A 220 22.90 -26.08 -31.83
N ASP A 221 22.99 -27.14 -32.64
CA ASP A 221 24.06 -28.16 -32.58
C ASP A 221 25.18 -27.88 -33.61
N GLY A 222 25.56 -26.60 -33.73
CA GLY A 222 26.60 -26.09 -34.66
C GLY A 222 26.33 -26.25 -36.17
N THR A 223 25.41 -27.13 -36.56
CA THR A 223 25.10 -27.54 -37.94
C THR A 223 23.59 -27.55 -38.23
N ALA A 224 22.77 -27.70 -37.20
CA ALA A 224 21.31 -27.66 -37.27
C ALA A 224 20.75 -26.67 -36.24
N SER A 225 19.71 -25.93 -36.62
CA SER A 225 18.98 -24.98 -35.77
C SER A 225 17.47 -25.13 -35.98
N TRP A 226 16.71 -24.95 -34.90
CA TRP A 226 15.25 -24.82 -34.96
C TRP A 226 14.77 -23.46 -35.45
N THR A 227 15.66 -22.47 -35.56
CA THR A 227 15.36 -21.11 -36.07
C THR A 227 15.26 -21.03 -37.60
N ALA A 228 15.55 -22.12 -38.32
CA ALA A 228 15.64 -22.14 -39.78
C ALA A 228 14.30 -22.52 -40.46
N GLU A 229 13.77 -21.61 -41.30
CA GLU A 229 12.61 -21.85 -42.15
C GLU A 229 12.97 -22.74 -43.36
N ALA A 230 13.16 -24.04 -43.09
CA ALA A 230 13.41 -25.07 -44.09
C ALA A 230 12.29 -26.12 -44.07
N THR A 231 11.94 -26.69 -45.23
CA THR A 231 10.82 -27.63 -45.36
C THR A 231 10.97 -28.90 -44.49
N SER A 232 12.20 -29.30 -44.18
CA SER A 232 12.51 -30.39 -43.23
C SER A 232 12.28 -30.01 -41.77
N ASN A 233 12.46 -28.72 -41.42
CA ASN A 233 12.48 -28.22 -40.05
C ASN A 233 11.20 -27.44 -39.69
N ALA A 234 10.23 -27.33 -40.61
CA ALA A 234 9.04 -26.47 -40.48
C ALA A 234 8.26 -26.65 -39.16
N ALA A 235 8.20 -27.85 -38.60
CA ALA A 235 7.59 -28.11 -37.29
C ALA A 235 8.39 -27.49 -36.13
N LEU A 236 9.72 -27.60 -36.16
CA LEU A 236 10.61 -26.98 -35.16
C LEU A 236 10.63 -25.46 -35.30
N TYR A 237 10.59 -24.94 -36.53
CA TYR A 237 10.47 -23.51 -36.83
C TYR A 237 9.15 -22.91 -36.31
N ALA A 238 8.03 -23.63 -36.46
CA ALA A 238 6.75 -23.23 -35.87
C ALA A 238 6.81 -23.21 -34.33
N LEU A 239 7.49 -24.17 -33.69
CA LEU A 239 7.70 -24.18 -32.24
C LEU A 239 8.61 -23.03 -31.78
N HIS A 240 9.68 -22.73 -32.52
CA HIS A 240 10.55 -21.58 -32.26
C HIS A 240 9.75 -20.27 -32.34
N ASN A 241 8.96 -20.07 -33.39
CA ASN A 241 8.15 -18.85 -33.55
C ASN A 241 7.05 -18.74 -32.47
N GLY A 242 6.48 -19.85 -32.03
CA GLY A 242 5.62 -19.90 -30.84
C GLY A 242 6.37 -19.53 -29.55
N PHE A 243 7.63 -19.95 -29.42
CA PHE A 243 8.48 -19.67 -28.26
C PHE A 243 8.95 -18.20 -28.18
N ILE A 244 9.36 -17.57 -29.29
CA ILE A 244 9.76 -16.15 -29.27
C ILE A 244 8.57 -15.18 -29.18
N THR A 245 7.34 -15.62 -29.47
CA THR A 245 6.11 -14.81 -29.27
C THR A 245 5.48 -14.96 -27.88
N LEU A 246 6.16 -15.69 -26.98
CA LEU A 246 5.80 -15.79 -25.58
C LEU A 246 5.87 -14.45 -24.84
N THR A 247 5.19 -14.41 -23.72
CA THR A 247 5.19 -13.27 -22.81
C THR A 247 5.10 -13.87 -21.41
N ALA A 248 6.20 -13.85 -20.66
CA ALA A 248 6.28 -14.48 -19.35
C ALA A 248 6.27 -13.44 -18.23
N SER A 249 5.34 -13.61 -17.29
CA SER A 249 5.10 -12.77 -16.11
C SER A 249 5.84 -13.24 -14.86
N SER A 250 5.94 -14.56 -14.71
CA SER A 250 6.52 -15.20 -13.53
C SER A 250 7.22 -16.51 -13.84
N SER A 251 8.07 -16.94 -12.92
CA SER A 251 8.73 -18.25 -12.93
C SER A 251 7.74 -19.40 -13.15
N TYR A 252 6.51 -19.32 -12.62
CA TYR A 252 5.48 -20.32 -12.86
C TYR A 252 5.02 -20.34 -14.33
N SER A 253 4.77 -19.17 -14.92
CA SER A 253 4.43 -19.05 -16.35
C SER A 253 5.55 -19.60 -17.26
N VAL A 254 6.82 -19.34 -16.90
CA VAL A 254 7.99 -19.90 -17.58
C VAL A 254 8.01 -21.43 -17.44
N GLN A 255 7.88 -21.96 -16.23
CA GLN A 255 7.93 -23.40 -15.95
C GLN A 255 6.87 -24.17 -16.74
N ARG A 256 5.61 -23.71 -16.75
CA ARG A 256 4.52 -24.33 -17.51
C ARG A 256 4.82 -24.34 -19.01
N THR A 257 5.36 -23.24 -19.53
CA THR A 257 5.65 -23.10 -20.96
C THR A 257 6.85 -23.95 -21.39
N LEU A 258 7.92 -23.98 -20.59
CA LEU A 258 9.06 -24.88 -20.81
C LEU A 258 8.64 -26.35 -20.68
N GLN A 259 7.70 -26.68 -19.79
CA GLN A 259 7.14 -28.03 -19.69
C GLN A 259 6.40 -28.46 -20.96
N ASP A 260 5.56 -27.61 -21.55
CA ASP A 260 4.86 -27.98 -22.79
C ASP A 260 5.81 -28.05 -23.98
N LEU A 261 6.72 -27.08 -24.14
CA LEU A 261 7.77 -27.12 -25.16
C LEU A 261 8.61 -28.40 -25.05
N TYR A 262 9.09 -28.73 -23.85
CA TYR A 262 9.87 -29.94 -23.59
C TYR A 262 9.10 -31.22 -23.98
N ASN A 263 7.84 -31.32 -23.56
CA ASN A 263 6.99 -32.47 -23.90
C ASN A 263 6.70 -32.57 -25.40
N THR A 264 6.49 -31.44 -26.07
CA THR A 264 6.23 -31.40 -27.51
C THR A 264 7.49 -31.73 -28.32
N LEU A 265 8.68 -31.29 -27.89
CA LEU A 265 9.96 -31.73 -28.46
C LEU A 265 10.21 -33.22 -28.23
N LYS A 266 9.94 -33.76 -27.04
CA LYS A 266 10.05 -35.22 -26.78
C LYS A 266 9.04 -36.02 -27.62
N ARG A 267 7.82 -35.53 -27.87
CA ARG A 267 6.86 -36.15 -28.80
C ARG A 267 7.38 -36.11 -30.25
N TYR A 268 7.95 -34.99 -30.68
CA TYR A 268 8.55 -34.84 -32.01
C TYR A 268 9.74 -35.79 -32.21
N GLN A 269 10.58 -36.02 -31.19
CA GLN A 269 11.66 -37.01 -31.26
C GLN A 269 11.14 -38.44 -31.47
N LEU A 270 9.96 -38.79 -30.93
CA LEU A 270 9.34 -40.10 -31.15
C LEU A 270 8.79 -40.30 -32.58
N THR A 271 8.69 -39.25 -33.40
CA THR A 271 8.29 -39.38 -34.82
C THR A 271 9.47 -39.41 -35.79
N GLN A 272 10.72 -39.24 -35.30
CA GLN A 272 11.92 -39.30 -36.13
C GLN A 272 12.51 -40.72 -36.19
N VAL A 273 13.06 -41.09 -37.35
CA VAL A 273 13.82 -42.36 -37.53
C VAL A 273 15.19 -42.28 -36.85
N THR A 274 15.76 -41.08 -36.78
CA THR A 274 17.01 -40.75 -36.07
C THR A 274 16.76 -39.48 -35.25
N PRO A 275 17.16 -39.40 -33.96
CA PRO A 275 16.87 -38.22 -33.14
C PRO A 275 17.41 -36.93 -33.75
N ASP A 276 16.55 -35.91 -33.83
CA ASP A 276 16.90 -34.61 -34.40
C ASP A 276 17.87 -33.83 -33.49
N ALA A 277 18.93 -33.29 -34.07
CA ALA A 277 20.00 -32.62 -33.36
C ALA A 277 19.58 -31.27 -32.77
N ALA A 278 18.78 -30.48 -33.52
CA ALA A 278 18.33 -29.17 -33.06
C ALA A 278 17.31 -29.31 -31.90
N ALA A 279 16.35 -30.23 -32.02
CA ALA A 279 15.41 -30.54 -30.95
C ALA A 279 16.12 -31.08 -29.70
N ASN A 280 17.20 -31.85 -29.85
CA ASN A 280 18.03 -32.27 -28.71
C ASN A 280 18.81 -31.11 -28.07
N ALA A 281 19.34 -30.17 -28.85
CA ALA A 281 20.00 -28.97 -28.33
C ALA A 281 19.03 -28.09 -27.51
N VAL A 282 17.79 -27.90 -27.99
CA VAL A 282 16.75 -27.16 -27.26
C VAL A 282 16.33 -27.90 -25.99
N ILE A 283 16.15 -29.22 -26.04
CA ILE A 283 15.89 -30.07 -24.86
C ILE A 283 16.99 -29.90 -23.80
N ALA A 284 18.27 -29.95 -24.20
CA ALA A 284 19.40 -29.78 -23.30
C ALA A 284 19.45 -28.36 -22.70
N ALA A 285 19.15 -27.32 -23.49
CA ALA A 285 19.07 -25.95 -22.99
C ALA A 285 17.95 -25.76 -21.95
N ILE A 286 16.82 -26.46 -22.09
CA ILE A 286 15.76 -26.48 -21.07
C ILE A 286 16.23 -27.21 -19.80
N GLU A 287 16.96 -28.32 -19.94
CA GLU A 287 17.54 -29.10 -18.81
C GLU A 287 18.65 -28.34 -18.06
N VAL A 288 19.22 -27.26 -18.63
CA VAL A 288 20.06 -26.30 -17.87
C VAL A 288 19.22 -25.54 -16.84
N GLY A 289 18.02 -25.07 -17.19
CA GLY A 289 17.16 -24.27 -16.31
C GLY A 289 16.19 -25.05 -15.43
N ALA A 290 15.82 -26.26 -15.81
CA ALA A 290 14.79 -27.06 -15.15
C ALA A 290 15.26 -28.46 -14.74
N THR A 291 14.66 -28.98 -13.68
CA THR A 291 14.73 -30.39 -13.29
C THR A 291 13.53 -31.12 -13.90
N VAL A 292 13.79 -32.19 -14.65
CA VAL A 292 12.78 -33.01 -15.32
C VAL A 292 12.42 -34.22 -14.45
N THR A 293 11.13 -34.56 -14.37
CA THR A 293 10.61 -35.70 -13.62
C THR A 293 9.59 -36.50 -14.44
N GLY A 294 9.46 -37.80 -14.10
CA GLY A 294 8.68 -38.78 -14.87
C GLY A 294 9.55 -39.63 -15.80
N SER A 295 9.08 -40.85 -16.11
CA SER A 295 9.81 -41.81 -16.97
C SER A 295 9.29 -41.86 -18.42
N ALA A 296 8.17 -41.20 -18.70
CA ALA A 296 7.52 -41.14 -20.00
C ALA A 296 6.74 -39.83 -20.15
N ILE A 297 6.30 -39.52 -21.37
CA ILE A 297 5.50 -38.32 -21.68
C ILE A 297 4.07 -38.49 -21.10
N PRO A 298 3.50 -37.48 -20.41
CA PRO A 298 4.07 -36.15 -20.14
C PRO A 298 5.05 -36.14 -18.95
N TYR A 299 6.22 -35.57 -19.19
CA TYR A 299 7.19 -35.19 -18.15
C TYR A 299 6.72 -33.95 -17.40
N THR A 300 7.05 -33.87 -16.11
CA THR A 300 6.82 -32.67 -15.27
C THR A 300 8.14 -31.95 -15.04
N LEU A 301 8.17 -30.64 -15.26
CA LEU A 301 9.35 -29.81 -15.04
C LEU A 301 9.16 -28.93 -13.79
N ALA A 302 10.23 -28.80 -13.01
CA ALA A 302 10.37 -27.78 -11.98
C ALA A 302 11.54 -26.86 -12.37
N LEU A 303 11.39 -25.54 -12.28
CA LEU A 303 12.54 -24.64 -12.42
C LEU A 303 13.51 -24.84 -11.26
N LYS A 304 14.82 -24.71 -11.53
CA LYS A 304 15.86 -24.71 -10.50
C LYS A 304 15.80 -23.41 -9.70
N ASP A 305 16.33 -23.44 -8.47
CA ASP A 305 16.15 -22.38 -7.48
C ASP A 305 16.55 -20.99 -7.98
N ASP A 306 17.58 -20.87 -8.82
CA ASP A 306 18.00 -19.60 -9.44
C ASP A 306 16.87 -18.93 -10.24
N TYR A 307 16.05 -19.72 -10.93
CA TYR A 307 14.95 -19.25 -11.78
C TYR A 307 13.57 -19.31 -11.09
N ALA A 308 13.45 -20.04 -9.98
CA ALA A 308 12.18 -20.29 -9.29
C ALA A 308 11.76 -19.13 -8.35
N GLY A 309 10.44 -19.00 -8.13
CA GLY A 309 9.85 -18.06 -7.18
C GLY A 309 9.79 -16.60 -7.64
N TYR A 310 10.36 -16.24 -8.80
CA TYR A 310 10.20 -14.91 -9.38
C TYR A 310 8.74 -14.67 -9.83
N PRO A 311 8.12 -13.49 -9.62
CA PRO A 311 8.64 -12.29 -8.95
C PRO A 311 8.40 -12.22 -7.43
N ALA A 312 7.61 -13.14 -6.85
CA ALA A 312 7.30 -13.18 -5.42
C ALA A 312 8.54 -13.27 -4.52
N ASN A 313 9.71 -13.71 -5.01
CA ASN A 313 10.98 -13.72 -4.28
C ASN A 313 11.56 -12.31 -3.98
N VAL A 314 10.98 -11.27 -4.57
CA VAL A 314 11.20 -9.85 -4.19
C VAL A 314 9.87 -9.17 -3.84
N ASN A 315 8.88 -9.98 -3.42
CA ASN A 315 7.54 -9.63 -2.96
C ASN A 315 6.67 -8.90 -4.00
N LEU A 316 7.15 -8.78 -5.24
CA LEU A 316 6.41 -8.17 -6.34
C LEU A 316 5.32 -9.13 -6.87
N PRO A 317 4.17 -8.60 -7.34
CA PRO A 317 3.10 -9.38 -7.94
C PRO A 317 3.51 -10.04 -9.28
N ASP A 318 2.86 -11.16 -9.63
CA ASP A 318 3.18 -11.97 -10.83
C ASP A 318 2.98 -11.16 -12.11
N GLY A 319 4.04 -10.93 -12.88
CA GLY A 319 3.97 -10.07 -14.06
C GLY A 319 4.24 -8.60 -13.79
N ALA A 320 4.80 -8.25 -12.62
CA ALA A 320 5.43 -6.95 -12.40
C ALA A 320 6.54 -6.67 -13.43
N ALA A 321 7.22 -7.72 -13.90
CA ALA A 321 8.03 -7.72 -15.10
C ALA A 321 7.33 -8.44 -16.25
N LYS A 322 7.77 -8.10 -17.46
CA LYS A 322 7.55 -8.84 -18.69
C LYS A 322 8.89 -9.37 -19.15
N VAL A 323 8.96 -10.65 -19.49
CA VAL A 323 10.08 -11.20 -20.29
C VAL A 323 9.57 -11.43 -21.71
N GLU A 324 10.18 -10.74 -22.67
CA GLU A 324 9.75 -10.70 -24.08
C GLU A 324 10.94 -10.73 -25.04
N TRP A 325 10.71 -11.19 -26.27
CA TRP A 325 11.76 -11.32 -27.30
C TRP A 325 12.04 -10.00 -28.02
N ASP A 326 13.30 -9.60 -27.97
CA ASP A 326 13.88 -8.51 -28.75
C ASP A 326 14.43 -9.09 -30.06
N SER A 327 13.63 -8.98 -31.13
CA SER A 327 13.99 -9.44 -32.47
C SER A 327 15.20 -8.72 -33.08
N ALA A 328 15.58 -7.54 -32.58
CA ALA A 328 16.74 -6.80 -33.09
C ALA A 328 18.05 -7.26 -32.44
N ASN A 329 18.02 -7.62 -31.16
CA ASN A 329 19.18 -8.15 -30.42
C ASN A 329 19.18 -9.68 -30.26
N GLN A 330 18.20 -10.37 -30.86
CA GLN A 330 18.03 -11.84 -30.84
C GLN A 330 18.12 -12.47 -29.44
N ARG A 331 17.41 -11.87 -28.49
CA ARG A 331 17.41 -12.30 -27.09
C ARG A 331 16.09 -11.94 -26.39
N PHE A 332 15.80 -12.57 -25.26
CA PHE A 332 14.79 -12.05 -24.35
C PHE A 332 15.37 -10.88 -23.54
N ASN A 333 14.62 -9.80 -23.44
CA ASN A 333 14.87 -8.70 -22.50
C ASN A 333 13.90 -8.80 -21.32
N VAL A 334 14.28 -8.22 -20.18
CA VAL A 334 13.34 -7.91 -19.10
C VAL A 334 12.86 -6.48 -19.27
N ALA A 335 11.56 -6.28 -19.34
CA ALA A 335 10.91 -4.98 -19.24
C ALA A 335 10.07 -4.90 -17.96
N VAL A 336 9.84 -3.69 -17.48
CA VAL A 336 8.63 -3.39 -16.68
C VAL A 336 7.41 -3.50 -17.59
N ASN A 337 6.26 -3.87 -17.03
CA ASN A 337 5.18 -4.35 -17.87
C ASN A 337 4.30 -3.23 -18.48
N THR A 338 3.96 -3.44 -19.75
CA THR A 338 3.08 -2.61 -20.58
C THR A 338 2.15 -3.55 -21.34
N VAL A 339 0.86 -3.52 -21.00
CA VAL A 339 -0.20 -4.31 -21.64
C VAL A 339 -1.49 -3.50 -21.65
N GLY A 340 -2.11 -3.41 -22.82
CA GLY A 340 -3.06 -2.35 -23.14
C GLY A 340 -2.36 -1.01 -23.33
N ASP A 341 -3.13 0.07 -23.40
CA ASP A 341 -2.65 1.45 -23.56
C ASP A 341 -2.14 2.07 -22.24
N ILE A 342 -1.42 1.25 -21.46
CA ILE A 342 -1.14 1.45 -20.04
C ILE A 342 0.25 0.82 -19.74
N THR A 343 1.12 1.50 -18.98
CA THR A 343 2.53 1.13 -18.69
C THR A 343 2.93 1.39 -17.23
N VAL A 344 3.44 0.38 -16.50
CA VAL A 344 4.21 0.62 -15.26
C VAL A 344 5.63 0.94 -15.67
N SER A 345 6.19 2.09 -15.26
CA SER A 345 7.48 2.58 -15.78
C SER A 345 8.69 2.27 -14.89
N SER A 346 8.50 1.69 -13.70
CA SER A 346 9.61 1.24 -12.87
C SER A 346 9.18 0.22 -11.80
N PHE A 347 10.07 -0.72 -11.45
CA PHE A 347 9.79 -1.72 -10.40
C PHE A 347 9.54 -1.12 -9.01
N ASN A 348 10.05 0.07 -8.73
CA ASN A 348 9.81 0.78 -7.47
C ASN A 348 8.48 1.56 -7.41
N GLN A 349 7.64 1.47 -8.44
CA GLN A 349 6.29 2.04 -8.45
C GLN A 349 5.24 1.08 -7.88
N TYR A 350 5.56 -0.20 -7.69
CA TYR A 350 4.77 -1.12 -6.86
C TYR A 350 5.00 -0.81 -5.38
N THR A 351 3.92 -0.60 -4.64
CA THR A 351 3.92 -0.09 -3.27
C THR A 351 3.00 -0.91 -2.36
N TYR A 352 3.31 -0.93 -1.07
CA TYR A 352 2.36 -1.42 -0.07
C TYR A 352 1.18 -0.43 0.07
N PRO A 353 0.03 -0.86 0.62
CA PRO A 353 -1.09 0.03 0.95
C PRO A 353 -0.67 1.21 1.83
N ALA A 354 -1.50 2.26 1.90
CA ALA A 354 -1.30 3.30 2.91
C ALA A 354 -1.52 2.69 4.32
N SER A 355 -0.76 3.09 5.32
CA SER A 355 -1.14 2.83 6.72
C SER A 355 -2.18 3.83 7.19
N LEU A 356 -2.91 3.50 8.25
CA LEU A 356 -3.96 4.35 8.80
C LEU A 356 -3.35 5.60 9.45
N GLN A 357 -3.36 6.71 8.72
CA GLN A 357 -2.87 8.02 9.14
C GLN A 357 -4.02 8.89 9.67
N TYR A 358 -3.69 9.80 10.58
CA TYR A 358 -4.58 10.82 11.14
C TYR A 358 -4.06 12.21 10.83
N TYR A 359 -4.97 13.12 10.50
CA TYR A 359 -4.68 14.53 10.21
C TYR A 359 -5.75 15.43 10.82
N GLY A 360 -5.34 16.63 11.20
CA GLY A 360 -6.27 17.71 11.52
C GLY A 360 -5.61 19.07 11.39
N GLU A 361 -6.42 20.06 11.03
CA GLU A 361 -6.10 21.48 11.16
C GLU A 361 -7.14 22.13 12.08
N SER A 362 -6.67 22.91 13.05
CA SER A 362 -7.51 23.39 14.14
C SER A 362 -6.95 24.61 14.85
N ASP A 363 -7.77 25.64 14.94
CA ASP A 363 -7.68 26.68 15.97
C ASP A 363 -7.94 26.07 17.37
N ILE A 364 -7.60 26.80 18.44
CA ILE A 364 -7.70 26.29 19.81
C ILE A 364 -8.66 27.08 20.69
N LYS A 365 -9.16 26.40 21.73
CA LYS A 365 -9.68 27.05 22.93
C LYS A 365 -8.64 27.01 24.05
N THR A 366 -8.64 28.02 24.92
CA THR A 366 -7.74 28.06 26.08
C THR A 366 -8.47 28.43 27.36
N SER A 367 -7.96 27.94 28.49
CA SER A 367 -8.47 28.23 29.82
C SER A 367 -7.33 28.66 30.75
N PRO A 368 -7.57 29.63 31.65
CA PRO A 368 -6.65 29.92 32.74
C PRO A 368 -6.67 28.82 33.82
N ASP A 369 -7.54 27.81 33.75
CA ASP A 369 -7.65 26.74 34.76
C ASP A 369 -7.57 25.33 34.17
N SER A 370 -7.41 24.34 35.07
CA SER A 370 -7.38 22.92 34.71
C SER A 370 -8.77 22.44 34.30
N LYS A 371 -8.85 21.60 33.27
CA LYS A 371 -10.13 21.02 32.79
C LYS A 371 -10.21 19.49 32.91
N LYS A 372 -9.22 18.86 33.54
CA LYS A 372 -9.09 17.40 33.73
C LYS A 372 -10.40 16.70 34.14
N GLU A 373 -11.12 17.27 35.11
CA GLU A 373 -12.37 16.73 35.67
C GLU A 373 -13.49 16.51 34.66
N PHE A 374 -13.47 17.19 33.51
CA PHE A 374 -14.47 17.02 32.45
C PHE A 374 -14.22 15.83 31.52
N TYR A 375 -13.07 15.14 31.66
CA TYR A 375 -12.65 14.03 30.79
C TYR A 375 -12.87 12.64 31.40
N ASP A 376 -12.95 12.56 32.73
CA ASP A 376 -13.25 11.34 33.47
C ASP A 376 -14.75 10.93 33.37
N GLY A 377 -15.59 11.80 32.79
CA GLY A 377 -17.01 11.58 32.54
C GLY A 377 -17.35 11.25 31.08
N VAL A 378 -18.60 10.83 30.83
CA VAL A 378 -19.11 10.45 29.49
C VAL A 378 -19.55 11.69 28.66
N ASN A 379 -18.76 12.76 28.72
CA ASN A 379 -19.05 14.02 28.04
C ASN A 379 -18.71 13.95 26.54
N THR A 380 -19.53 14.55 25.68
CA THR A 380 -19.20 14.73 24.26
C THR A 380 -18.18 15.86 24.07
N TRP A 381 -17.49 15.88 22.92
CA TRP A 381 -16.52 16.94 22.62
C TRP A 381 -17.11 18.35 22.69
N ALA A 382 -18.35 18.54 22.26
CA ALA A 382 -19.06 19.82 22.39
C ALA A 382 -19.32 20.22 23.87
N GLN A 383 -19.64 19.26 24.75
CA GLN A 383 -19.82 19.51 26.19
C GLN A 383 -18.50 19.78 26.91
N ILE A 384 -17.39 19.25 26.38
CA ILE A 384 -16.03 19.52 26.79
C ILE A 384 -15.60 20.94 26.37
N LEU A 385 -15.79 21.30 25.09
CA LEU A 385 -15.39 22.59 24.54
C LEU A 385 -16.20 23.77 25.08
N SER A 386 -17.39 23.53 25.65
CA SER A 386 -18.16 24.55 26.36
C SER A 386 -17.60 24.89 27.75
N GLN A 387 -16.62 24.13 28.27
CA GLN A 387 -15.95 24.43 29.54
C GLN A 387 -14.77 25.40 29.41
N TYR A 388 -14.41 25.80 28.18
CA TYR A 388 -13.30 26.72 27.91
C TYR A 388 -13.80 28.16 27.77
N GLU A 389 -13.21 29.06 28.54
CA GLU A 389 -13.63 30.45 28.64
C GLU A 389 -13.22 31.29 27.43
N ASN A 390 -12.16 30.90 26.72
CA ASN A 390 -11.61 31.64 25.59
C ASN A 390 -11.69 30.80 24.31
N ASP A 391 -12.41 31.30 23.31
CA ASP A 391 -12.54 30.74 21.96
C ASP A 391 -11.58 31.44 20.99
N ASP A 392 -11.13 30.73 19.95
CA ASP A 392 -10.13 31.20 18.96
C ASP A 392 -8.91 31.89 19.61
N ALA A 393 -8.44 31.27 20.68
CA ALA A 393 -7.65 31.94 21.71
C ALA A 393 -6.15 31.70 21.58
N THR A 394 -5.36 32.67 22.05
CA THR A 394 -3.89 32.59 22.04
C THR A 394 -3.33 32.10 23.38
N VAL A 395 -2.43 31.10 23.33
CA VAL A 395 -1.65 30.63 24.49
C VAL A 395 -0.83 31.78 25.07
N ASN A 396 -1.04 32.06 26.35
CA ASN A 396 -0.46 33.17 27.07
C ASN A 396 -0.01 32.74 28.48
N GLN A 397 0.63 33.64 29.24
CA GLN A 397 1.22 33.31 30.55
C GLN A 397 0.21 32.81 31.61
N SER A 398 -1.09 33.07 31.43
CA SER A 398 -2.13 32.58 32.35
C SER A 398 -2.73 31.22 31.92
N THR A 399 -2.51 30.77 30.68
CA THR A 399 -3.07 29.53 30.14
C THR A 399 -2.59 28.31 30.93
N LYS A 400 -3.52 27.51 31.46
CA LYS A 400 -3.25 26.20 32.09
C LYS A 400 -3.77 25.02 31.27
N SER A 401 -4.80 25.21 30.45
CA SER A 401 -5.37 24.15 29.60
C SER A 401 -5.69 24.65 28.19
N VAL A 402 -5.51 23.77 27.21
CA VAL A 402 -5.68 24.01 25.77
C VAL A 402 -6.40 22.82 25.13
N ALA A 403 -7.40 23.08 24.29
CA ALA A 403 -8.09 22.05 23.50
C ALA A 403 -8.19 22.48 22.03
N LEU A 404 -8.08 21.51 21.11
CA LEU A 404 -8.39 21.73 19.69
C LEU A 404 -9.89 22.02 19.52
N LYS A 405 -10.28 22.83 18.53
CA LYS A 405 -11.68 23.05 18.16
C LYS A 405 -12.20 21.97 17.21
N SER A 406 -11.39 21.55 16.23
CA SER A 406 -11.71 20.48 15.28
C SER A 406 -11.49 19.10 15.89
N ASP A 407 -12.28 18.11 15.48
CA ASP A 407 -11.95 16.70 15.64
C ASP A 407 -10.80 16.28 14.70
N ILE A 408 -10.03 15.27 15.09
CA ILE A 408 -9.03 14.62 14.25
C ILE A 408 -9.68 13.50 13.43
N ASN A 409 -9.45 13.53 12.12
CA ASN A 409 -10.04 12.62 11.13
C ASN A 409 -8.95 11.76 10.46
N TYR A 410 -9.34 10.76 9.65
CA TYR A 410 -8.37 9.97 8.89
C TYR A 410 -7.79 10.78 7.72
N ALA A 411 -6.47 10.72 7.56
CA ALA A 411 -5.74 11.39 6.48
C ALA A 411 -5.70 10.58 5.16
N VAL A 412 -6.32 9.39 5.16
CA VAL A 412 -6.37 8.43 4.06
C VAL A 412 -7.82 8.12 3.71
N GLY A 413 -8.06 7.70 2.47
CA GLY A 413 -9.33 7.13 2.05
C GLY A 413 -9.31 5.60 2.12
N GLN A 414 -10.46 4.97 1.94
CA GLN A 414 -10.60 3.51 1.92
C GLN A 414 -11.24 3.06 0.61
N PHE A 415 -10.53 2.28 -0.19
CA PHE A 415 -11.11 1.57 -1.34
C PHE A 415 -11.61 0.19 -0.90
N LYS A 416 -12.90 -0.08 -1.05
CA LYS A 416 -13.55 -1.36 -0.72
C LYS A 416 -14.01 -2.03 -2.01
N VAL A 417 -13.49 -3.22 -2.29
CA VAL A 417 -13.93 -4.02 -3.44
C VAL A 417 -14.69 -5.27 -2.98
N ASN A 418 -15.88 -5.46 -3.54
CA ASN A 418 -16.78 -6.58 -3.29
C ASN A 418 -16.81 -7.46 -4.55
N VAL A 419 -16.45 -8.74 -4.47
CA VAL A 419 -16.25 -9.61 -5.64
C VAL A 419 -17.18 -10.83 -5.59
N LYS A 420 -17.88 -11.10 -6.69
CA LYS A 420 -18.68 -12.32 -6.95
C LYS A 420 -18.49 -12.79 -8.39
N HIS A 421 -18.85 -14.03 -8.71
CA HIS A 421 -18.84 -14.54 -10.08
C HIS A 421 -20.21 -15.09 -10.53
N ALA A 422 -20.46 -15.06 -11.85
CA ALA A 422 -21.57 -15.72 -12.50
C ALA A 422 -21.47 -17.25 -12.41
N ALA A 423 -22.60 -17.95 -12.53
CA ALA A 423 -22.66 -19.42 -12.43
C ALA A 423 -21.94 -20.17 -13.57
N ALA A 424 -21.69 -19.49 -14.69
CA ALA A 424 -20.87 -19.95 -15.79
C ALA A 424 -19.90 -18.84 -16.22
N LEU A 425 -18.76 -19.21 -16.79
CA LEU A 425 -17.76 -18.31 -17.36
C LEU A 425 -17.26 -18.91 -18.69
N LYS A 426 -16.86 -18.06 -19.63
CA LYS A 426 -16.30 -18.46 -20.93
C LYS A 426 -14.97 -17.78 -21.22
N ASP A 427 -14.06 -18.53 -21.86
CA ASP A 427 -12.77 -18.01 -22.32
C ASP A 427 -12.91 -17.10 -23.56
N GLN A 428 -11.80 -16.49 -24.00
CA GLN A 428 -11.76 -15.61 -25.18
C GLN A 428 -12.24 -16.26 -26.48
N LYS A 429 -12.24 -17.60 -26.56
CA LYS A 429 -12.70 -18.38 -27.72
C LYS A 429 -14.13 -18.87 -27.57
N GLY A 430 -14.82 -18.52 -26.48
CA GLY A 430 -16.19 -18.92 -26.19
C GLY A 430 -16.34 -20.33 -25.61
N HIS A 431 -15.25 -20.99 -25.19
CA HIS A 431 -15.34 -22.26 -24.48
C HIS A 431 -15.82 -22.04 -23.05
N ALA A 432 -16.69 -22.92 -22.54
CA ALA A 432 -17.08 -22.91 -21.14
C ALA A 432 -15.88 -23.27 -20.25
N TYR A 433 -15.55 -22.39 -19.30
CA TYR A 433 -14.56 -22.66 -18.27
C TYR A 433 -15.21 -23.44 -17.11
N ASN A 434 -14.74 -24.66 -16.89
CA ASN A 434 -15.19 -25.50 -15.79
C ASN A 434 -14.62 -24.96 -14.46
N ILE A 435 -15.44 -24.22 -13.72
CA ILE A 435 -15.08 -23.68 -12.41
C ILE A 435 -14.74 -24.84 -11.46
N PRO A 436 -13.55 -24.87 -10.82
CA PRO A 436 -13.16 -25.92 -9.89
C PRO A 436 -14.09 -26.03 -8.67
N ALA A 437 -14.05 -27.18 -8.00
CA ALA A 437 -14.73 -27.35 -6.71
C ALA A 437 -14.20 -26.41 -5.60
N GLU A 438 -13.00 -25.83 -5.79
CA GLU A 438 -12.42 -24.82 -4.92
C GLU A 438 -12.82 -23.37 -5.30
N GLY A 439 -13.67 -23.20 -6.32
CA GLY A 439 -14.16 -21.91 -6.81
C GLY A 439 -13.17 -21.16 -7.71
N ILE A 440 -13.41 -19.86 -7.88
CA ILE A 440 -12.41 -18.92 -8.41
C ILE A 440 -11.57 -18.42 -7.23
N VAL A 441 -10.25 -18.55 -7.30
CA VAL A 441 -9.35 -18.16 -6.20
C VAL A 441 -8.80 -16.76 -6.45
N TRP A 442 -9.16 -15.83 -5.57
CA TRP A 442 -8.70 -14.44 -5.51
C TRP A 442 -7.51 -14.33 -4.55
N THR A 443 -6.45 -13.61 -4.93
CA THR A 443 -5.19 -13.49 -4.15
C THR A 443 -4.66 -12.08 -3.97
N GLY A 444 -5.19 -11.08 -4.68
CA GLY A 444 -4.82 -9.69 -4.45
C GLY A 444 -5.66 -8.64 -5.16
N VAL A 445 -5.41 -7.38 -4.80
CA VAL A 445 -5.92 -6.16 -5.43
C VAL A 445 -4.73 -5.28 -5.80
N LEU A 446 -4.77 -4.69 -6.99
CA LEU A 446 -3.83 -3.65 -7.41
C LEU A 446 -4.59 -2.36 -7.69
N ILE A 447 -4.10 -1.22 -7.21
CA ILE A 447 -4.79 0.08 -7.30
C ILE A 447 -3.84 1.13 -7.88
N GLY A 448 -4.18 1.68 -9.04
CA GLY A 448 -3.37 2.68 -9.72
C GLY A 448 -3.59 4.13 -9.26
N GLY A 449 -2.99 5.05 -10.01
CA GLY A 449 -3.17 6.50 -9.88
C GLY A 449 -2.73 7.12 -8.55
N GLN A 450 -2.10 6.36 -7.64
CA GLN A 450 -1.58 6.88 -6.38
C GLN A 450 -0.42 7.85 -6.63
N LYS A 451 -0.30 8.91 -5.83
CA LYS A 451 0.74 9.94 -5.96
C LYS A 451 1.30 10.33 -4.59
N ILE A 452 2.42 11.06 -4.59
CA ILE A 452 2.91 11.75 -3.39
C ILE A 452 1.91 12.84 -3.00
N VAL A 453 1.56 12.89 -1.71
CA VAL A 453 0.69 13.92 -1.13
C VAL A 453 1.50 14.91 -0.28
N ASP A 454 0.95 16.09 -0.06
CA ASP A 454 1.54 17.15 0.75
C ASP A 454 1.18 17.05 2.25
N TYR A 455 1.42 18.15 2.98
CA TYR A 455 1.12 18.28 4.40
C TYR A 455 -0.38 18.18 4.75
N LYS A 456 -1.30 18.47 3.82
CA LYS A 456 -2.76 18.31 4.00
C LYS A 456 -3.28 16.93 3.59
N PHE A 457 -2.37 16.02 3.20
CA PHE A 457 -2.65 14.77 2.49
C PHE A 457 -3.36 14.99 1.14
N GLU A 458 -3.10 16.11 0.48
CA GLU A 458 -3.63 16.44 -0.85
C GLU A 458 -2.57 16.18 -1.94
N GLN A 459 -2.98 15.75 -3.14
CA GLN A 459 -2.02 15.36 -4.19
C GLN A 459 -1.18 16.56 -4.64
N LYS A 460 0.16 16.42 -4.62
CA LYS A 460 1.06 17.50 -5.02
C LYS A 460 0.88 17.81 -6.50
N SER A 461 0.48 19.04 -6.85
CA SER A 461 0.07 19.43 -8.21
C SER A 461 1.17 19.28 -9.27
N ALA A 462 2.43 19.26 -8.86
CA ALA A 462 3.59 19.03 -9.73
C ALA A 462 4.00 17.55 -9.85
N GLU A 463 3.35 16.63 -9.15
CA GLU A 463 3.73 15.22 -9.11
C GLU A 463 3.27 14.48 -10.37
N THR A 464 4.23 13.90 -11.09
CA THR A 464 4.00 13.12 -12.31
C THR A 464 4.22 11.62 -12.10
N ALA A 465 4.95 11.22 -11.06
CA ALA A 465 5.12 9.82 -10.71
C ALA A 465 3.83 9.23 -10.12
N THR A 466 3.25 8.28 -10.83
CA THR A 466 2.10 7.48 -10.37
C THR A 466 2.55 6.11 -9.88
N TYR A 467 1.99 5.69 -8.76
CA TYR A 467 2.29 4.45 -8.06
C TYR A 467 1.11 3.48 -8.14
N VAL A 468 1.40 2.19 -7.95
CA VAL A 468 0.45 1.09 -7.87
C VAL A 468 0.55 0.49 -6.47
N ILE A 469 -0.54 0.50 -5.70
CA ILE A 469 -0.65 -0.34 -4.50
C ILE A 469 -0.79 -1.79 -4.96
N TYR A 470 -0.11 -2.71 -4.29
CA TYR A 470 -0.40 -4.15 -4.32
C TYR A 470 -0.78 -4.59 -2.91
N ASP A 471 -2.03 -5.05 -2.77
CA ASP A 471 -2.61 -5.58 -1.55
C ASP A 471 -2.88 -7.07 -1.72
N ASN A 472 -2.18 -7.90 -0.95
CA ASN A 472 -2.37 -9.35 -0.88
C ASN A 472 -2.82 -9.82 0.52
N ASP A 473 -3.16 -8.89 1.44
CA ASP A 473 -3.70 -9.23 2.76
C ASP A 473 -5.22 -9.43 2.72
N LEU A 474 -5.68 -10.21 1.74
CA LEU A 474 -7.10 -10.41 1.49
C LEU A 474 -7.79 -10.97 2.74
N ASN A 475 -8.65 -10.15 3.32
CA ASN A 475 -9.34 -10.42 4.58
C ASN A 475 -8.43 -10.63 5.82
N GLY A 476 -7.17 -10.19 5.82
CA GLY A 476 -6.26 -10.47 6.94
C GLY A 476 -5.61 -11.85 6.87
N ASN A 477 -5.44 -12.38 5.66
CA ASN A 477 -4.70 -13.60 5.37
C ASN A 477 -3.63 -13.25 4.32
N THR A 478 -2.42 -12.94 4.77
CA THR A 478 -1.40 -12.29 3.94
C THR A 478 -0.78 -13.26 2.94
N GLY A 479 -0.84 -12.93 1.64
CA GLY A 479 -0.58 -13.87 0.56
C GLY A 479 -1.64 -14.98 0.42
N GLY A 480 -2.83 -14.76 0.98
CA GLY A 480 -3.86 -15.78 1.17
C GLY A 480 -4.81 -15.98 -0.01
N GLU A 481 -5.23 -17.24 -0.19
CA GLU A 481 -6.23 -17.61 -1.19
C GLU A 481 -7.66 -17.42 -0.67
N VAL A 482 -8.37 -16.42 -1.20
CA VAL A 482 -9.80 -16.20 -0.96
C VAL A 482 -10.63 -16.89 -2.04
N LYS A 483 -11.31 -17.97 -1.66
CA LYS A 483 -12.22 -18.71 -2.55
C LYS A 483 -13.51 -17.93 -2.77
N LEU A 484 -13.76 -17.53 -4.01
CA LEU A 484 -15.08 -17.05 -4.44
C LEU A 484 -15.99 -18.25 -4.72
N GLU A 485 -17.22 -18.17 -4.24
CA GLU A 485 -18.26 -19.19 -4.48
C GLU A 485 -19.41 -18.53 -5.26
N THR A 486 -20.17 -19.32 -6.02
CA THR A 486 -21.26 -18.82 -6.87
C THR A 486 -22.23 -17.94 -6.09
N ALA A 487 -22.44 -16.71 -6.56
CA ALA A 487 -23.25 -15.65 -5.93
C ALA A 487 -22.84 -15.15 -4.53
N ASN A 488 -21.87 -15.77 -3.85
CA ASN A 488 -21.39 -15.30 -2.54
C ASN A 488 -20.33 -14.20 -2.71
N VAL A 489 -20.73 -12.97 -2.39
CA VAL A 489 -19.82 -11.81 -2.34
C VAL A 489 -18.75 -12.03 -1.27
N LYS A 490 -17.47 -11.96 -1.66
CA LYS A 490 -16.34 -11.74 -0.75
C LYS A 490 -15.91 -10.28 -0.87
N SER A 491 -15.23 -9.73 0.13
CA SER A 491 -14.82 -8.32 0.13
C SER A 491 -13.34 -8.18 0.48
N ASN A 492 -12.69 -7.12 0.02
CA ASN A 492 -11.44 -6.61 0.57
C ASN A 492 -11.56 -5.09 0.76
N SER A 493 -10.68 -4.50 1.56
CA SER A 493 -10.64 -3.06 1.79
C SER A 493 -9.22 -2.60 2.00
N THR A 494 -8.75 -1.69 1.17
CA THR A 494 -7.37 -1.22 1.08
C THR A 494 -7.34 0.27 1.37
N LEU A 495 -6.40 0.71 2.21
CA LEU A 495 -6.22 2.14 2.48
C LEU A 495 -5.39 2.81 1.37
N VAL A 496 -5.84 3.99 0.94
CA VAL A 496 -5.36 4.72 -0.24
C VAL A 496 -5.14 6.19 0.10
N PHE A 497 -4.27 6.88 -0.65
CA PHE A 497 -4.25 8.34 -0.61
C PHE A 497 -5.43 8.92 -1.41
N GLY A 498 -5.84 10.14 -1.04
CA GLY A 498 -6.83 10.88 -1.81
C GLY A 498 -6.35 11.13 -3.25
N THR A 499 -7.28 11.16 -4.20
CA THR A 499 -7.02 11.70 -5.55
C THR A 499 -7.06 13.22 -5.51
N LYS A 500 -6.59 13.88 -6.57
CA LYS A 500 -6.98 15.27 -6.82
C LYS A 500 -8.49 15.40 -7.05
N ASP A 501 -9.00 16.63 -7.00
CA ASP A 501 -10.34 16.96 -7.51
C ASP A 501 -10.39 16.67 -9.02
N ASN A 502 -11.50 16.10 -9.46
CA ASN A 502 -11.79 15.72 -10.83
C ASN A 502 -12.96 16.57 -11.35
N THR A 503 -12.89 17.89 -11.18
CA THR A 503 -13.96 18.84 -11.54
C THR A 503 -14.37 18.74 -13.01
N ASP A 504 -13.41 18.41 -13.89
CA ASP A 504 -13.63 18.18 -15.31
C ASP A 504 -14.21 16.79 -15.65
N LYS A 505 -14.38 15.90 -14.65
CA LYS A 505 -14.90 14.52 -14.76
C LYS A 505 -14.16 13.65 -15.80
N ASN A 506 -12.86 13.88 -15.94
CA ASN A 506 -11.99 13.27 -16.95
C ASN A 506 -10.96 12.28 -16.37
N ASP A 507 -10.58 12.40 -15.10
CA ASP A 507 -9.71 11.39 -14.46
C ASP A 507 -10.47 10.07 -14.30
N GLN A 508 -9.73 8.96 -14.45
CA GLN A 508 -10.20 7.60 -14.24
C GLN A 508 -9.09 6.83 -13.51
N ILE A 509 -9.42 6.23 -12.36
CA ILE A 509 -8.51 5.35 -11.62
C ILE A 509 -8.78 3.92 -12.07
N TYR A 510 -7.71 3.18 -12.38
CA TYR A 510 -7.80 1.76 -12.74
C TYR A 510 -7.40 0.91 -11.53
N PHE A 511 -8.04 -0.25 -11.40
CA PHE A 511 -7.67 -1.28 -10.44
C PHE A 511 -7.68 -2.65 -11.11
N ALA A 512 -6.89 -3.59 -10.61
CA ALA A 512 -6.92 -4.98 -11.04
C ALA A 512 -7.18 -5.92 -9.87
N LEU A 513 -7.89 -7.02 -10.14
CA LEU A 513 -8.02 -8.14 -9.23
C LEU A 513 -7.11 -9.28 -9.71
N GLU A 514 -6.30 -9.80 -8.80
CA GLU A 514 -5.39 -10.92 -9.04
C GLU A 514 -6.03 -12.24 -8.62
N PHE A 515 -6.01 -13.23 -9.51
CA PHE A 515 -6.57 -14.57 -9.28
C PHE A 515 -5.55 -15.66 -9.62
N ILE A 516 -5.76 -16.87 -9.12
CA ILE A 516 -5.07 -18.09 -9.58
C ILE A 516 -6.04 -18.95 -10.39
N ASN A 517 -5.62 -19.37 -11.59
CA ASN A 517 -6.32 -20.38 -12.37
C ASN A 517 -6.14 -21.77 -11.71
N LYS A 518 -7.07 -22.16 -10.83
CA LYS A 518 -7.11 -23.52 -10.25
C LYS A 518 -7.76 -24.56 -11.16
N GLY A 519 -8.21 -24.17 -12.37
CA GLY A 519 -8.88 -25.03 -13.34
C GLY A 519 -7.95 -25.54 -14.44
N ALA A 520 -8.53 -25.80 -15.61
CA ALA A 520 -7.77 -26.12 -16.82
C ALA A 520 -7.15 -24.86 -17.44
N ASP A 521 -6.16 -25.04 -18.33
CA ASP A 521 -5.63 -23.94 -19.14
C ASP A 521 -6.77 -23.30 -19.97
N PHE A 522 -6.86 -21.96 -20.01
CA PHE A 522 -7.87 -21.23 -20.79
C PHE A 522 -7.26 -20.05 -21.57
N TYR A 523 -7.99 -19.49 -22.55
CA TYR A 523 -7.51 -18.34 -23.33
C TYR A 523 -8.06 -17.01 -22.81
N GLY A 524 -7.15 -16.11 -22.45
CA GLY A 524 -7.42 -14.76 -21.99
C GLY A 524 -7.34 -13.72 -23.10
N LYS A 525 -7.11 -12.46 -22.71
CA LYS A 525 -6.95 -11.31 -23.60
C LYS A 525 -5.92 -11.60 -24.69
N ASP A 526 -6.17 -11.08 -25.89
CA ASP A 526 -5.35 -11.25 -27.09
C ASP A 526 -5.07 -12.73 -27.47
N GLY A 527 -5.93 -13.65 -27.00
CA GLY A 527 -5.78 -15.09 -27.21
C GLY A 527 -4.58 -15.71 -26.48
N LYS A 528 -4.00 -15.01 -25.48
CA LYS A 528 -2.87 -15.52 -24.67
C LYS A 528 -3.36 -16.61 -23.71
N LEU A 529 -2.52 -17.61 -23.47
CA LEU A 529 -2.86 -18.74 -22.59
C LEU A 529 -2.74 -18.33 -21.11
N ILE A 530 -3.74 -18.68 -20.30
CA ILE A 530 -3.69 -18.65 -18.83
C ILE A 530 -3.54 -20.12 -18.37
N PRO A 531 -2.32 -20.57 -18.03
CA PRO A 531 -2.10 -21.97 -17.65
C PRO A 531 -2.71 -22.29 -16.28
N ALA A 532 -3.10 -23.55 -16.07
CA ALA A 532 -3.44 -24.13 -14.79
C ALA A 532 -2.31 -23.89 -13.77
N GLY A 533 -2.68 -23.42 -12.58
CA GLY A 533 -1.81 -22.93 -11.51
C GLY A 533 -1.24 -21.52 -11.71
N GLY A 534 -1.37 -20.92 -12.88
CA GLY A 534 -0.89 -19.56 -13.17
C GLY A 534 -1.79 -18.47 -12.60
N LYS A 535 -1.19 -17.33 -12.27
CA LYS A 535 -1.95 -16.11 -11.91
C LYS A 535 -2.52 -15.42 -13.15
N TYR A 536 -3.62 -14.70 -12.97
CA TYR A 536 -4.21 -13.82 -13.99
C TYR A 536 -4.90 -12.60 -13.37
N TYR A 537 -5.09 -11.56 -14.17
CA TYR A 537 -5.60 -10.26 -13.75
C TYR A 537 -6.84 -9.84 -14.53
N LEU A 538 -7.81 -9.22 -13.85
CA LEU A 538 -8.99 -8.59 -14.45
C LEU A 538 -9.04 -7.10 -14.04
N VAL A 539 -9.25 -6.21 -15.02
CA VAL A 539 -9.14 -4.75 -14.84
C VAL A 539 -10.50 -4.09 -14.71
N GLY A 540 -10.74 -3.44 -13.59
CA GLY A 540 -11.86 -2.51 -13.41
C GLY A 540 -11.39 -1.05 -13.46
N SER A 541 -12.35 -0.14 -13.53
CA SER A 541 -12.09 1.30 -13.50
C SER A 541 -13.12 2.05 -12.67
N LEU A 542 -12.69 3.17 -12.09
CA LEU A 542 -13.46 4.07 -11.24
C LEU A 542 -13.41 5.46 -11.88
N LYS A 543 -14.56 6.08 -12.13
CA LYS A 543 -14.68 7.41 -12.73
C LYS A 543 -15.89 8.11 -12.14
N ALA A 544 -15.69 9.25 -11.49
CA ALA A 544 -16.78 10.07 -10.97
C ALA A 544 -17.66 10.57 -12.12
N ASP A 545 -18.94 10.20 -12.14
CA ASP A 545 -19.91 10.80 -13.07
C ASP A 545 -20.52 12.08 -12.49
N GLY A 546 -20.45 12.25 -11.16
CA GLY A 546 -20.84 13.46 -10.46
C GLY A 546 -22.33 13.71 -10.56
N SER A 547 -23.14 12.64 -10.50
CA SER A 547 -24.58 12.64 -10.24
C SER A 547 -24.91 12.13 -8.83
N GLU A 548 -23.91 11.74 -8.04
CA GLU A 548 -24.04 11.13 -6.72
C GLU A 548 -24.51 12.18 -5.68
N ALA A 549 -25.68 11.95 -5.08
CA ALA A 549 -26.39 12.96 -4.28
C ALA A 549 -25.67 13.41 -2.98
N ASN A 550 -24.73 12.61 -2.48
CA ASN A 550 -24.05 12.85 -1.20
C ASN A 550 -22.55 13.18 -1.37
N HIS A 551 -22.10 13.47 -2.59
CA HIS A 551 -20.70 13.78 -2.88
C HIS A 551 -20.25 15.05 -2.12
N PRO A 552 -19.05 15.09 -1.48
CA PRO A 552 -18.42 16.37 -1.14
C PRO A 552 -18.24 17.21 -2.42
N ALA A 553 -18.18 18.54 -2.32
CA ALA A 553 -18.24 19.44 -3.48
C ALA A 553 -17.11 19.30 -4.54
N ASN A 554 -16.12 18.45 -4.27
CA ASN A 554 -14.97 18.14 -5.11
C ASN A 554 -15.06 16.66 -5.53
N TYR A 555 -14.89 16.33 -6.82
CA TYR A 555 -15.21 15.04 -7.43
C TYR A 555 -14.10 13.96 -7.26
N ASN A 556 -13.42 13.96 -6.11
CA ASN A 556 -12.27 13.09 -5.85
C ASN A 556 -12.69 11.60 -5.79
N ILE A 557 -12.11 10.74 -6.64
CA ILE A 557 -12.37 9.28 -6.70
C ILE A 557 -12.02 8.57 -5.38
N PHE A 558 -10.96 9.03 -4.72
CA PHE A 558 -10.67 8.70 -3.32
C PHE A 558 -10.56 10.00 -2.53
N TYR A 559 -11.17 10.08 -1.35
CA TYR A 559 -11.10 11.25 -0.48
C TYR A 559 -10.74 10.84 0.95
N LYS A 560 -10.06 11.73 1.68
CA LYS A 560 -9.63 11.50 3.06
C LYS A 560 -10.84 11.37 3.99
N ASP A 561 -10.80 10.43 4.93
CA ASP A 561 -11.91 10.04 5.84
C ASP A 561 -13.06 9.26 5.18
N PHE A 562 -13.08 9.11 3.85
CA PHE A 562 -14.23 8.59 3.10
C PHE A 562 -13.99 7.18 2.54
N ARG A 563 -15.09 6.42 2.32
CA ARG A 563 -15.09 5.09 1.72
C ARG A 563 -15.55 5.14 0.26
N THR A 564 -14.72 4.64 -0.65
CA THR A 564 -15.07 4.39 -2.06
C THR A 564 -15.36 2.90 -2.25
N VAL A 565 -16.48 2.53 -2.88
CA VAL A 565 -16.91 1.12 -3.04
C VAL A 565 -16.94 0.70 -4.52
N ALA A 566 -16.50 -0.54 -4.82
CA ALA A 566 -16.64 -1.17 -6.14
C ALA A 566 -17.25 -2.58 -6.02
N ASN A 567 -18.42 -2.82 -6.62
CA ASN A 567 -19.09 -4.12 -6.65
C ASN A 567 -18.78 -4.87 -7.95
N VAL A 568 -17.73 -5.68 -7.93
CA VAL A 568 -17.26 -6.49 -9.05
C VAL A 568 -18.09 -7.76 -9.25
N THR A 569 -18.61 -7.93 -10.46
CA THR A 569 -19.21 -9.18 -10.96
C THR A 569 -18.37 -9.75 -12.09
N LEU A 570 -17.80 -10.95 -11.87
CA LEU A 570 -17.16 -11.70 -12.95
C LEU A 570 -18.25 -12.27 -13.88
N SER A 571 -18.36 -11.72 -15.08
CA SER A 571 -19.47 -11.94 -16.01
C SER A 571 -19.18 -13.01 -17.06
N GLU A 572 -20.23 -13.75 -17.45
CA GLU A 572 -20.13 -15.02 -18.19
C GLU A 572 -19.29 -14.95 -19.48
N ASN A 573 -19.44 -13.87 -20.27
CA ASN A 573 -18.89 -13.80 -21.63
C ASN A 573 -17.74 -12.77 -21.77
N THR A 574 -17.33 -12.10 -20.70
CA THR A 574 -16.40 -10.95 -20.73
C THR A 574 -15.18 -11.15 -19.85
N SER A 575 -15.34 -11.65 -18.61
CA SER A 575 -14.26 -11.71 -17.63
C SER A 575 -13.05 -12.51 -18.11
N LEU A 576 -13.20 -13.82 -18.31
CA LEU A 576 -12.04 -14.64 -18.69
C LEU A 576 -11.55 -14.30 -20.10
N ALA A 577 -12.42 -13.80 -20.98
CA ALA A 577 -12.04 -13.26 -22.29
C ALA A 577 -11.14 -12.00 -22.22
N ASN A 578 -11.21 -11.23 -21.13
CA ASN A 578 -10.34 -10.09 -20.83
C ASN A 578 -9.23 -10.40 -19.80
N ALA A 579 -9.02 -11.67 -19.42
CA ALA A 579 -7.99 -12.04 -18.45
C ALA A 579 -6.57 -11.83 -18.98
N TYR A 580 -5.75 -11.11 -18.23
CA TYR A 580 -4.33 -10.92 -18.54
C TYR A 580 -3.46 -11.94 -17.79
N ASN A 581 -2.54 -12.60 -18.50
CA ASN A 581 -1.50 -13.51 -17.94
C ASN A 581 -0.48 -12.79 -17.04
N VAL A 582 -0.46 -11.46 -17.12
CA VAL A 582 0.57 -10.56 -16.63
C VAL A 582 -0.10 -9.30 -16.08
N ILE A 583 0.59 -8.48 -15.29
CA ILE A 583 -0.02 -7.25 -14.74
C ILE A 583 -0.38 -6.29 -15.88
N PRO A 584 -1.66 -5.93 -16.05
CA PRO A 584 -2.06 -4.75 -16.81
C PRO A 584 -1.76 -3.51 -15.96
N ASP A 585 -1.18 -2.47 -16.56
CA ASP A 585 -0.92 -1.24 -15.82
C ASP A 585 -2.21 -0.46 -15.53
N LEU A 586 -2.12 0.45 -14.56
CA LEU A 586 -3.25 1.12 -13.95
C LEU A 586 -3.12 2.65 -14.01
N ARG A 587 -2.37 3.19 -14.99
CA ARG A 587 -1.90 4.59 -15.01
C ARG A 587 -2.32 5.38 -16.26
N SER A 588 -3.44 4.97 -16.88
CA SER A 588 -4.15 5.57 -18.03
C SER A 588 -3.44 5.47 -19.40
N GLN A 589 -4.14 5.35 -20.55
CA GLN A 589 -5.60 5.45 -20.83
C GLN A 589 -6.06 4.31 -21.78
N GLY A 590 -6.95 3.41 -21.38
CA GLY A 590 -7.48 2.43 -22.37
C GLY A 590 -8.44 1.34 -21.89
N LEU A 591 -9.69 1.71 -21.56
CA LEU A 591 -10.96 1.06 -21.99
C LEU A 591 -12.15 1.61 -21.18
N GLU A 592 -13.35 1.65 -21.79
CA GLU A 592 -14.54 2.35 -21.27
C GLU A 592 -15.68 1.40 -20.85
N LEU A 593 -16.34 1.68 -19.71
CA LEU A 593 -17.67 1.25 -19.24
C LEU A 593 -17.96 1.92 -17.85
N GLY A 594 -19.20 1.99 -17.34
CA GLY A 594 -19.47 2.70 -16.06
C GLY A 594 -20.89 2.60 -15.45
N PHE A 595 -21.16 3.48 -14.45
CA PHE A 595 -22.37 3.66 -13.59
C PHE A 595 -22.61 2.59 -12.47
N SER A 596 -23.34 2.80 -11.36
CA SER A 596 -23.18 3.78 -10.23
C SER A 596 -23.95 3.31 -8.95
N VAL A 597 -23.67 3.89 -7.75
CA VAL A 597 -24.34 3.66 -6.40
C VAL A 597 -23.81 2.37 -5.68
N ASP A 598 -23.98 1.95 -4.40
CA ASP A 598 -24.75 2.26 -3.16
C ASP A 598 -23.87 2.14 -1.86
N LEU A 599 -24.32 2.65 -0.68
CA LEU A 599 -23.44 3.06 0.45
C LEU A 599 -23.75 2.57 1.89
N VAL A 600 -22.68 2.42 2.72
CA VAL A 600 -22.55 2.90 4.13
C VAL A 600 -21.05 3.08 4.53
N TRP A 601 -20.65 4.32 4.80
CA TRP A 601 -19.68 4.84 5.81
C TRP A 601 -19.94 6.37 5.86
N GLN A 602 -18.96 7.29 6.03
CA GLN A 602 -19.17 8.65 5.52
C GLN A 602 -19.09 8.64 3.98
N ASP A 603 -20.03 9.32 3.33
CA ASP A 603 -20.49 8.99 1.98
C ASP A 603 -19.53 9.42 0.87
N GLY A 604 -18.72 8.47 0.39
CA GLY A 604 -17.89 8.59 -0.81
C GLY A 604 -18.57 8.08 -2.08
N LEU A 605 -17.78 7.92 -3.13
CA LEU A 605 -18.23 7.39 -4.42
C LEU A 605 -18.49 5.88 -4.37
N SER A 606 -19.48 5.42 -5.14
CA SER A 606 -19.78 3.99 -5.26
C SER A 606 -20.08 3.57 -6.70
N PHE A 607 -19.55 2.40 -7.06
CA PHE A 607 -19.49 1.89 -8.43
C PHE A 607 -19.90 0.42 -8.51
N ASP A 608 -20.74 0.07 -9.48
CA ASP A 608 -20.95 -1.32 -9.90
C ASP A 608 -20.02 -1.63 -11.09
N VAL A 609 -19.34 -2.78 -11.08
CA VAL A 609 -18.29 -3.11 -12.04
C VAL A 609 -18.53 -4.50 -12.63
N ASN A 610 -18.77 -4.59 -13.93
CA ASN A 610 -18.82 -5.87 -14.65
C ASN A 610 -17.53 -6.06 -15.43
N LEU A 611 -16.86 -7.21 -15.24
CA LEU A 611 -15.57 -7.56 -15.88
C LEU A 611 -15.75 -8.57 -17.01
#